data_AF-U7U820-F1
#
_entry.id   AF-U7U820-F1
#
_cell.length_a   1.000
_cell.length_b   1.000
_cell.length_c   1.000
_cell.angle_alpha   90.00
_cell.angle_beta   90.00
_cell.angle_gamma   90.00
#
_symmetry.space_group_name_H-M   'P 1'
#
loop_
_entity.id
_entity.type
_entity.pdbx_description
1 polymer ?
#
loop_
_entity_poly.entity_id
_entity_poly.type
_entity_poly.pdbx_seq_one_letter_code
_entity_poly.pdbx_strand_id
1 'polypeptide(L)'
;MPTPDAPELVFTTEEIETLGRTADALSAYLGRAVLAEIVGAEETGFEWVIFAMPLDKNEDESEFTIVQVGGEQARIVGNRGGLDPKDTAVYACRYLWAIQLSDAEPVRFIKVDEEGEEVAWTETLEELLPFALSEDAFAVEDDTDEDDEDDDDDSPEPGVHGHTLH
;
A
#
# COMPACT_ATOMS: atom_id res chain seq x y z
N MET A 1 -2.37 -2.14 45.14
CA MET A 1 -3.62 -1.75 44.48
C MET A 1 -3.40 -2.07 43.00
N PRO A 2 -3.96 -3.16 42.45
CA PRO A 2 -3.95 -3.36 41.01
C PRO A 2 -4.93 -2.34 40.42
N THR A 3 -4.43 -1.37 39.67
CA THR A 3 -5.27 -0.51 38.84
C THR A 3 -5.99 -1.41 37.83
N PRO A 4 -7.32 -1.26 37.65
CA PRO A 4 -8.05 -2.05 36.69
C PRO A 4 -7.50 -1.78 35.28
N ASP A 5 -6.97 -2.83 34.65
CA ASP A 5 -7.21 -3.20 33.25
C ASP A 5 -7.63 -2.00 32.38
N ALA A 6 -6.66 -1.16 32.03
CA ALA A 6 -6.86 -0.31 30.85
C ALA A 6 -7.12 -1.28 29.69
N PRO A 7 -8.08 -1.00 28.79
CA PRO A 7 -8.27 -1.85 27.63
C PRO A 7 -6.91 -1.95 26.95
N GLU A 8 -6.38 -3.17 26.82
CA GLU A 8 -5.17 -3.38 26.05
C GLU A 8 -5.49 -2.82 24.66
N LEU A 9 -4.90 -1.67 24.31
CA LEU A 9 -5.05 -1.04 23.01
C LEU A 9 -4.22 -1.87 22.03
N VAL A 10 -4.67 -3.10 21.81
CA VAL A 10 -4.04 -4.14 21.02
C VAL A 10 -4.98 -4.59 19.91
N PHE A 11 -4.42 -4.93 18.76
CA PHE A 11 -5.18 -5.50 17.67
C PHE A 11 -5.55 -6.96 18.00
N THR A 12 -6.81 -7.27 17.77
CA THR A 12 -7.34 -8.63 17.78
C THR A 12 -6.81 -9.42 16.59
N THR A 13 -6.87 -10.75 16.69
CA THR A 13 -6.45 -11.64 15.59
C THR A 13 -7.19 -11.35 14.28
N GLU A 14 -8.49 -11.07 14.36
CA GLU A 14 -9.33 -10.77 13.19
C GLU A 14 -8.92 -9.45 12.52
N GLU A 15 -8.62 -8.42 13.30
CA GLU A 15 -8.11 -7.14 12.80
C GLU A 15 -6.74 -7.32 12.15
N ILE A 16 -5.85 -8.11 12.76
CA ILE A 16 -4.52 -8.43 12.20
C ILE A 16 -4.63 -9.13 10.85
N GLU A 17 -5.53 -10.12 10.73
CA GLU A 17 -5.78 -10.82 9.46
C GLU A 17 -6.32 -9.86 8.40
N THR A 18 -7.20 -8.93 8.79
CA THR A 18 -7.76 -7.92 7.90
C THR A 18 -6.68 -6.97 7.40
N LEU A 19 -5.83 -6.44 8.29
CA LEU A 19 -4.68 -5.61 7.93
C LEU A 19 -3.74 -6.32 6.96
N GLY A 20 -3.45 -7.59 7.21
CA GLY A 20 -2.64 -8.42 6.32
C GLY A 20 -3.25 -8.56 4.93
N ARG A 21 -4.55 -8.85 4.84
CA ARG A 21 -5.26 -8.92 3.55
C ARG A 21 -5.26 -7.58 2.82
N THR A 22 -5.38 -6.46 3.53
CA THR A 22 -5.26 -5.13 2.91
C THR A 22 -3.86 -4.90 2.34
N ALA A 23 -2.80 -5.27 3.06
CA ALA A 23 -1.44 -5.16 2.56
C ALA A 23 -1.22 -6.00 1.29
N ASP A 24 -1.77 -7.21 1.26
CA ASP A 24 -1.72 -8.09 0.08
C ASP A 24 -2.53 -7.53 -1.10
N ALA A 25 -3.73 -7.00 -0.85
CA ALA A 25 -4.55 -6.35 -1.86
C ALA A 25 -3.86 -5.10 -2.43
N LEU A 26 -3.28 -4.26 -1.58
CA LEU A 26 -2.45 -3.12 -1.99
C LEU A 26 -1.25 -3.58 -2.83
N SER A 27 -0.62 -4.69 -2.45
CA SER A 27 0.52 -5.23 -3.19
C SER A 27 0.14 -5.65 -4.60
N ALA A 28 -1.00 -6.34 -4.74
CA ALA A 28 -1.53 -6.75 -6.03
C ALA A 28 -1.96 -5.54 -6.87
N TYR A 29 -2.61 -4.55 -6.26
CA TYR A 29 -3.10 -3.35 -6.95
C TYR A 29 -1.96 -2.43 -7.43
N LEU A 30 -0.94 -2.21 -6.60
CA LEU A 30 0.20 -1.34 -6.93
C LEU A 30 1.27 -2.04 -7.77
N GLY A 31 1.17 -3.38 -7.91
CA GLY A 31 2.18 -4.19 -8.59
C GLY A 31 3.54 -4.23 -7.89
N ARG A 32 3.60 -3.85 -6.60
CA ARG A 32 4.81 -3.79 -5.77
C ARG A 32 4.53 -4.34 -4.38
N ALA A 33 5.54 -4.87 -3.71
CA ALA A 33 5.35 -5.39 -2.35
C ALA A 33 4.95 -4.27 -1.37
N VAL A 34 3.92 -4.50 -0.56
CA VAL A 34 3.51 -3.63 0.54
C VAL A 34 3.63 -4.40 1.83
N LEU A 35 4.32 -3.80 2.80
CA LEU A 35 4.55 -4.35 4.12
C LEU A 35 3.61 -3.67 5.11
N ALA A 36 2.93 -4.48 5.92
CA ALA A 36 2.19 -4.00 7.08
C ALA A 36 2.91 -4.50 8.34
N GLU A 37 3.40 -3.58 9.16
CA GLU A 37 4.12 -3.89 10.40
C GLU A 37 3.32 -3.39 11.60
N ILE A 38 3.08 -4.28 12.57
CA ILE A 38 2.48 -3.91 13.84
C ILE A 38 3.59 -3.55 14.82
N VAL A 39 3.51 -2.33 15.33
CA VAL A 39 4.35 -1.84 16.41
C VAL A 39 3.59 -2.00 17.72
N GLY A 40 4.23 -2.69 18.67
CA GLY A 40 3.63 -3.05 19.95
C GLY A 40 3.35 -1.85 20.85
N ALA A 41 2.39 -2.00 21.77
CA ALA A 41 2.04 -0.99 22.76
C ALA A 41 3.13 -0.74 23.83
N GLU A 42 4.22 -1.51 23.83
CA GLU A 42 5.30 -1.42 24.81
C GLU A 42 6.02 -0.06 24.78
N GLU A 43 6.08 0.59 23.61
CA GLU A 43 6.80 1.87 23.43
C GLU A 43 5.87 3.09 23.55
N THR A 44 4.65 2.99 23.04
CA THR A 44 3.71 4.12 22.87
C THR A 44 2.50 4.06 23.81
N GLY A 45 2.24 2.90 24.42
CA GLY A 45 1.03 2.63 25.20
C GLY A 45 -0.17 2.16 24.37
N PHE A 46 -0.03 2.07 23.04
CA PHE A 46 -1.06 1.59 22.11
C PHE A 46 -0.43 0.90 20.90
N GLU A 47 -1.02 -0.19 20.42
CA GLU A 47 -0.60 -0.81 19.17
C GLU A 47 -1.02 0.05 17.98
N TRP A 48 -0.15 0.06 16.98
CA TRP A 48 -0.39 0.73 15.71
C TRP A 48 0.26 -0.07 14.59
N VAL A 49 -0.28 0.08 13.39
CA VAL A 49 0.19 -0.61 12.20
C VAL A 49 0.64 0.42 11.18
N ILE A 50 1.84 0.23 10.64
CA ILE A 50 2.38 1.02 9.53
C ILE A 50 2.20 0.21 8.24
N PHE A 51 1.69 0.89 7.21
CA PHE A 51 1.77 0.42 5.83
C PHE A 51 2.90 1.16 5.13
N ALA A 52 3.87 0.39 4.63
CA ALA A 52 5.02 0.94 3.94
C ALA A 52 5.38 0.09 2.72
N MET A 53 5.96 0.72 1.71
CA MET A 53 6.38 0.04 0.48
C MET A 53 7.92 0.09 0.38
N PRO A 54 8.61 -1.04 0.21
CA PRO A 54 10.06 -1.05 -0.02
C PRO A 54 10.43 -0.17 -1.21
N LEU A 55 11.46 0.66 -1.02
CA LEU A 55 11.97 1.52 -2.08
C LEU A 55 12.74 0.72 -3.14
N ASP A 56 12.54 1.10 -4.39
CA ASP A 56 13.37 0.63 -5.49
C ASP A 56 14.69 1.43 -5.58
N LYS A 57 15.71 0.83 -6.20
CA LYS A 57 17.05 1.46 -6.34
C LYS A 57 17.07 2.76 -7.17
N ASN A 58 15.97 3.07 -7.86
CA ASN A 58 15.85 4.25 -8.72
C ASN A 58 14.89 5.29 -8.13
N GLU A 59 14.37 5.10 -6.92
CA GLU A 59 13.49 6.06 -6.27
C GLU A 59 14.29 7.07 -5.45
N ASP A 60 13.90 8.34 -5.52
CA ASP A 60 14.55 9.42 -4.80
C ASP A 60 13.98 9.50 -3.36
N GLU A 61 14.80 9.09 -2.39
CA GLU A 61 14.42 9.02 -0.97
C GLU A 61 14.05 10.38 -0.37
N SER A 62 14.43 11.48 -1.04
CA SER A 62 14.23 12.85 -0.57
C SER A 62 12.79 13.36 -0.77
N GLU A 63 12.01 12.69 -1.61
CA GLU A 63 10.62 13.08 -1.92
C GLU A 63 9.59 12.36 -1.03
N PHE A 64 10.03 11.41 -0.20
CA PHE A 64 9.15 10.55 0.59
C PHE A 64 9.57 10.50 2.06
N THR A 65 8.59 10.26 2.94
CA THR A 65 8.88 9.89 4.33
C THR A 65 9.43 8.45 4.34
N ILE A 66 10.73 8.29 4.62
CA ILE A 66 11.36 6.97 4.66
C ILE A 66 11.30 6.39 6.07
N VAL A 67 10.76 5.19 6.17
CA VAL A 67 10.68 4.39 7.40
C VAL A 67 11.43 3.08 7.22
N GLN A 68 11.96 2.56 8.31
CA GLN A 68 12.62 1.26 8.34
C GLN A 68 11.59 0.24 8.82
N VAL A 69 11.29 -0.75 7.97
CA VAL A 69 10.30 -1.80 8.26
C VAL A 69 10.96 -3.15 8.11
N GLY A 70 10.63 -4.08 9.00
CA GLY A 70 11.29 -5.37 9.09
C GLY A 70 12.40 -5.41 10.14
N GLY A 71 13.11 -6.53 10.18
CA GLY A 71 14.05 -6.86 11.26
C GLY A 71 13.65 -8.12 12.03
N GLU A 72 14.53 -8.59 12.91
CA GLU A 72 14.33 -9.83 13.68
C GLU A 72 13.18 -9.72 14.69
N GLN A 73 12.82 -8.51 15.10
CA GLN A 73 11.73 -8.25 16.05
C GLN A 73 10.47 -7.67 15.39
N ALA A 74 10.48 -7.50 14.06
CA ALA A 74 9.36 -6.93 13.34
C ALA A 74 8.16 -7.88 13.29
N ARG A 75 6.97 -7.37 13.61
CA ARG A 75 5.71 -8.11 13.50
C ARG A 75 5.00 -7.76 12.19
N ILE A 76 5.52 -8.32 11.10
CA ILE A 76 4.93 -8.14 9.77
C ILE A 76 3.69 -9.03 9.61
N VAL A 77 2.62 -8.47 9.05
CA VAL A 77 1.34 -9.16 8.79
C VAL A 77 1.05 -9.24 7.29
N GLY A 78 0.23 -10.22 6.89
CA GLY A 78 -0.03 -10.53 5.48
C GLY A 78 1.06 -11.40 4.83
N ASN A 79 1.04 -11.51 3.49
CA ASN A 79 2.02 -12.30 2.73
C ASN A 79 3.27 -11.51 2.33
N ARG A 80 3.49 -10.32 2.90
CA ARG A 80 4.67 -9.46 2.63
C ARG A 80 4.85 -9.14 1.14
N GLY A 81 3.76 -9.12 0.36
CA GLY A 81 3.82 -8.94 -1.09
C GLY A 81 4.67 -9.98 -1.83
N GLY A 82 4.83 -11.19 -1.27
CA GLY A 82 5.65 -12.26 -1.85
C GLY A 82 7.12 -12.27 -1.40
N LEU A 83 7.51 -11.42 -0.45
CA LEU A 83 8.84 -11.46 0.17
C LEU A 83 9.00 -12.68 1.09
N ASP A 84 10.24 -13.20 1.20
CA ASP A 84 10.48 -14.42 1.97
C ASP A 84 10.21 -14.20 3.47
N PRO A 85 9.40 -15.04 4.12
CA PRO A 85 9.04 -14.87 5.52
C PRO A 85 10.23 -15.07 6.48
N LYS A 86 11.34 -15.68 6.03
CA LYS A 86 12.58 -15.81 6.80
C LYS A 86 13.51 -14.61 6.64
N ASP A 87 13.15 -13.67 5.78
CA ASP A 87 13.91 -12.46 5.61
C ASP A 87 13.71 -11.55 6.84
N THR A 88 14.78 -11.46 7.64
CA THR A 88 14.90 -10.60 8.81
C THR A 88 15.67 -9.32 8.47
N ALA A 89 15.85 -9.01 7.18
CA ALA A 89 16.42 -7.75 6.78
C ALA A 89 15.48 -6.61 7.15
N VAL A 90 16.09 -5.48 7.44
CA VAL A 90 15.41 -4.21 7.58
C VAL A 90 15.36 -3.59 6.19
N TYR A 91 14.16 -3.25 5.73
CA TYR A 91 13.94 -2.61 4.44
C TYR A 91 13.74 -1.11 4.65
N ALA A 92 14.38 -0.31 3.79
CA ALA A 92 14.01 1.09 3.63
C ALA A 92 12.73 1.15 2.81
N CYS A 93 11.67 1.62 3.44
CA CYS A 93 10.35 1.70 2.84
C CYS A 93 9.87 3.14 2.81
N ARG A 94 9.18 3.53 1.73
CA ARG A 94 8.36 4.75 1.77
C ARG A 94 7.15 4.48 2.66
N TYR A 95 6.93 5.38 3.59
CA TYR A 95 5.76 5.39 4.44
C TYR A 95 4.54 5.80 3.61
N LEU A 96 3.46 5.04 3.74
CA LEU A 96 2.20 5.33 3.05
C LEU A 96 1.20 5.95 4.01
N TRP A 97 0.92 5.26 5.11
CA TRP A 97 -0.03 5.65 6.14
C TRP A 97 0.05 4.65 7.30
N ALA A 98 -0.55 5.00 8.43
CA ALA A 98 -0.66 4.13 9.60
C ALA A 98 -2.08 4.12 10.16
N ILE A 99 -2.37 3.09 10.97
CA ILE A 99 -3.56 3.06 11.82
C ILE A 99 -3.10 2.85 13.26
N GLN A 100 -3.48 3.75 14.14
CA GLN A 100 -3.24 3.59 15.57
C GLN A 100 -4.53 3.34 16.32
N LEU A 101 -4.44 2.55 17.39
CA LEU A 101 -5.53 2.37 18.33
C LEU A 101 -5.64 3.57 19.26
N SER A 102 -6.88 3.90 19.63
CA SER A 102 -7.20 5.01 20.52
C SER A 102 -8.19 4.57 21.60
N ASP A 103 -8.09 5.20 22.76
CA ASP A 103 -9.03 5.08 23.89
C ASP A 103 -10.13 6.17 23.84
N ALA A 104 -10.16 6.97 22.78
CA ALA A 104 -11.06 8.12 22.69
C ALA A 104 -12.48 7.72 22.26
N GLU A 105 -13.35 7.32 23.19
CA GLU A 105 -14.74 6.93 22.87
C GLU A 105 -15.50 8.02 22.07
N PRO A 106 -16.18 7.67 20.95
CA PRO A 106 -16.41 6.32 20.41
C PRO A 106 -15.31 5.78 19.48
N VAL A 107 -14.27 6.57 19.20
CA VAL A 107 -13.20 6.25 18.25
C VAL A 107 -12.25 5.19 18.79
N ARG A 108 -12.10 4.10 18.04
CA ARG A 108 -11.12 3.03 18.32
C ARG A 108 -9.91 3.09 17.40
N PHE A 109 -10.10 3.49 16.15
CA PHE A 109 -9.05 3.52 15.13
C PHE A 109 -8.88 4.93 14.58
N ILE A 110 -7.62 5.34 14.47
CA ILE A 110 -7.23 6.61 13.89
C ILE A 110 -6.29 6.34 12.73
N LYS A 111 -6.64 6.85 11.56
CA LYS A 111 -5.77 6.80 10.38
C LYS A 111 -4.87 8.01 10.37
N VAL A 112 -3.58 7.75 10.21
CA VAL A 112 -2.53 8.76 10.09
C VAL A 112 -1.98 8.70 8.67
N ASP A 113 -1.93 9.83 7.96
CA ASP A 113 -1.40 9.88 6.59
C ASP A 113 0.14 9.92 6.56
N GLU A 114 0.72 10.13 5.37
CA GLU A 114 2.15 10.18 5.10
C GLU A 114 2.91 11.33 5.78
N GLU A 115 2.21 12.44 6.07
CA GLU A 115 2.73 13.59 6.81
C GLU A 115 2.71 13.36 8.33
N GLY A 116 2.04 12.30 8.79
CA GLY A 116 1.83 12.04 10.21
C GLY A 116 0.60 12.76 10.79
N GLU A 117 -0.31 13.26 9.95
CA GLU A 117 -1.54 13.93 10.39
C GLU A 117 -2.69 12.91 10.53
N GLU A 118 -3.51 13.09 11.56
CA GLU A 118 -4.72 12.29 11.77
C GLU A 118 -5.78 12.73 10.76
N VAL A 119 -6.07 11.87 9.78
CA VAL A 119 -6.99 12.20 8.68
C VAL A 119 -8.37 11.54 8.80
N ALA A 120 -8.51 10.51 9.63
CA ALA A 120 -9.78 9.84 9.87
C ALA A 120 -9.84 9.15 11.24
N TRP A 121 -11.05 9.09 11.80
CA TRP A 121 -11.35 8.49 13.10
C TRP A 121 -12.60 7.62 12.98
N THR A 122 -12.56 6.37 13.43
CA THR A 122 -13.70 5.44 13.37
C THR A 122 -13.68 4.42 14.51
N GLU A 123 -14.81 3.74 14.72
CA GLU A 123 -14.98 2.60 15.61
C GLU A 123 -14.60 1.27 14.94
N THR A 124 -14.66 1.20 13.60
CA THR A 124 -14.49 -0.05 12.83
C THR A 124 -13.34 0.06 11.83
N LEU A 125 -12.42 -0.90 11.87
CA LEU A 125 -11.24 -0.92 10.99
C LEU A 125 -11.61 -0.84 9.50
N GLU A 126 -12.66 -1.55 9.09
CA GLU A 126 -13.12 -1.67 7.70
C GLU A 126 -13.43 -0.32 7.04
N GLU A 127 -13.81 0.69 7.83
CA GLU A 127 -14.13 2.02 7.33
C GLU A 127 -12.88 2.85 6.96
N LEU A 128 -11.70 2.51 7.50
CA LEU A 128 -10.43 3.18 7.17
C LEU A 128 -9.72 2.57 5.96
N LEU A 129 -10.04 1.31 5.66
CA LEU A 129 -9.32 0.53 4.67
C LEU A 129 -9.80 0.93 3.26
N PRO A 130 -8.87 1.18 2.31
CA PRO A 130 -9.22 1.59 0.96
C PRO A 130 -10.01 0.52 0.19
N PHE A 131 -9.81 -0.75 0.54
CA PHE A 131 -10.60 -1.88 0.06
C PHE A 131 -11.44 -2.36 1.24
N ALA A 132 -12.61 -1.76 1.45
CA ALA A 132 -13.64 -2.48 2.18
C ALA A 132 -13.77 -3.84 1.48
N LEU A 133 -13.67 -4.94 2.23
CA LEU A 133 -13.77 -6.32 1.72
C LEU A 133 -15.18 -6.65 1.21
N SER A 134 -15.86 -5.68 0.60
CA SER A 134 -16.92 -5.92 -0.36
C SER A 134 -16.27 -6.60 -1.56
N GLU A 135 -16.55 -7.89 -1.70
CA GLU A 135 -16.12 -8.81 -2.77
C GLU A 135 -16.35 -8.29 -4.22
N ASP A 136 -16.95 -7.10 -4.36
CA ASP A 136 -17.29 -6.38 -5.58
C ASP A 136 -16.15 -5.47 -6.10
N ALA A 137 -15.21 -5.02 -5.26
CA ALA A 137 -14.18 -4.05 -5.65
C ALA A 137 -13.04 -4.65 -6.51
N PHE A 138 -12.99 -5.99 -6.66
CA PHE A 138 -11.98 -6.69 -7.46
C PHE A 138 -12.48 -7.07 -8.87
N ALA A 139 -13.65 -6.57 -9.28
CA ALA A 139 -14.00 -6.56 -10.70
C ALA A 139 -13.07 -5.57 -11.41
N VAL A 140 -11.88 -6.05 -11.78
CA VAL A 140 -11.07 -5.45 -12.83
C VAL A 140 -11.99 -5.28 -14.04
N GLU A 141 -12.39 -4.04 -14.34
CA GLU A 141 -12.88 -3.70 -15.66
C GLU A 141 -11.67 -3.87 -16.59
N ASP A 142 -11.58 -5.07 -17.17
CA ASP A 142 -10.71 -5.41 -18.30
C ASP A 142 -11.20 -4.59 -19.49
N ASP A 143 -10.88 -3.29 -19.49
CA ASP A 143 -11.08 -2.40 -20.62
C ASP A 143 -9.98 -2.71 -21.64
N THR A 144 -10.16 -3.82 -22.36
CA THR A 144 -9.41 -4.14 -23.57
C THR A 144 -9.82 -3.14 -24.65
N ASP A 145 -9.27 -1.93 -24.60
CA ASP A 145 -9.28 -1.00 -25.73
C ASP A 145 -8.14 -1.43 -26.67
N GLU A 146 -8.45 -2.38 -27.56
CA GLU A 146 -7.63 -2.71 -28.72
C GLU A 146 -7.71 -1.55 -29.74
N ASP A 147 -6.92 -0.50 -29.50
CA ASP A 147 -6.68 0.56 -30.50
C ASP A 147 -5.60 0.06 -31.48
N ASP A 148 -6.05 -0.55 -32.59
CA ASP A 148 -5.22 -0.98 -33.72
C ASP A 148 -5.01 0.21 -34.67
N GLU A 149 -4.03 1.06 -34.34
CA GLU A 149 -3.45 2.05 -35.26
C GLU A 149 -2.28 1.43 -36.03
N ASP A 150 -2.49 1.00 -37.28
CA ASP A 150 -1.39 0.68 -38.22
C ASP A 150 -1.23 1.78 -39.28
N ASP A 151 -0.34 2.70 -38.91
CA ASP A 151 0.78 3.35 -39.62
C ASP A 151 0.72 3.69 -41.14
N ASP A 152 1.09 4.95 -41.40
CA ASP A 152 1.45 5.63 -42.64
C ASP A 152 2.48 4.89 -43.55
N ASP A 153 2.38 5.10 -44.87
CA ASP A 153 3.54 5.04 -45.78
C ASP A 153 3.64 6.34 -46.59
N ASP A 154 4.54 7.22 -46.15
CA ASP A 154 4.99 8.45 -46.81
C ASP A 154 6.16 8.15 -47.75
N SER A 155 6.13 8.63 -49.00
CA SER A 155 7.31 9.29 -49.58
C SER A 155 7.00 10.10 -50.86
N PRO A 156 7.57 11.32 -51.01
CA PRO A 156 7.34 12.25 -52.12
C PRO A 156 8.45 12.22 -53.20
N GLU A 157 8.12 12.52 -54.47
CA GLU A 157 9.11 13.02 -55.46
C GLU A 157 8.53 14.08 -56.44
N PRO A 158 9.21 15.24 -56.63
CA PRO A 158 8.85 16.25 -57.63
C PRO A 158 9.58 16.09 -59.00
N GLY A 159 8.78 15.98 -60.06
CA GLY A 159 8.99 16.24 -61.51
C GLY A 159 10.37 16.27 -62.20
N VAL A 160 10.49 15.54 -63.33
CA VAL A 160 11.06 16.03 -64.62
C VAL A 160 10.74 15.09 -65.82
N HIS A 161 10.32 15.74 -66.92
CA HIS A 161 10.22 15.37 -68.35
C HIS A 161 10.53 13.95 -68.89
N GLY A 162 9.73 13.49 -69.87
CA GLY A 162 10.26 12.73 -71.03
C GLY A 162 9.35 11.69 -71.71
N HIS A 163 8.58 12.11 -72.73
CA HIS A 163 8.46 11.52 -74.08
C HIS A 163 8.36 9.98 -74.31
N THR A 164 7.25 9.59 -74.97
CA THR A 164 7.16 8.74 -76.21
C THR A 164 6.59 7.29 -76.21
N LEU A 165 5.64 7.12 -77.17
CA LEU A 165 5.10 5.98 -77.95
C LEU A 165 4.85 4.59 -77.31
N HIS A 166 3.62 4.09 -77.48
CA HIS A 166 3.21 3.25 -78.63
C HIS A 166 1.68 3.32 -78.85
#